data_AF-A0A6B3EVZ0-F1
#
_entry.id   AF-A0A6B3EVZ0-F1
#
_cell.length_a   1.000
_cell.length_b   1.000
_cell.length_c   1.000
_cell.angle_alpha   90.00
_cell.angle_beta   90.00
_cell.angle_gamma   90.00
#
_symmetry.space_group_name_H-M   'P 1'
#
loop_
_entity.id
_entity.type
_entity.pdbx_description
1 polymer ?
#
loop_
_entity_poly.entity_id
_entity_poly.type
_entity_poly.pdbx_seq_one_letter_code
_entity_poly.pdbx_strand_id
1 'polypeptide(L)'
;MSEPRSAPTVGQVVLGKRLQDLRERVGLSRDQAAKVLRVAPATIRRLETAEVALKIAYVQLLLKAYGISEEEADAFVVLAEEANKPGWWQRFHDVLPDWFSMYVSLEGAASLLRMYEPHFVPGLLQTEDYARSVMRTGAVGQTRPEDIERHVALRMERQSLLTRPDAPRLWVVMDETVLRRPVGAPETMRAQIDKLLEATAMPNVTVQIAEFSTGHHPGTYGPFVLFRFAVPELPDMVYSEYLTGAVYFDARPEVASYLEVMDRMAAQAATAQRTKEILRGFRKEL
;
A
#
# COMPACT_ATOMS: atom_id res chain seq x y z
N MET A 1 1.63 -29.80 -7.17
CA MET A 1 0.72 -28.66 -6.94
C MET A 1 1.58 -27.41 -6.99
N SER A 2 1.26 -26.45 -7.86
CA SER A 2 2.00 -25.18 -7.94
C SER A 2 1.84 -24.46 -6.62
N GLU A 3 2.93 -24.00 -6.00
CA GLU A 3 2.85 -23.09 -4.86
C GLU A 3 1.93 -21.89 -5.22
N PRO A 4 1.10 -21.41 -4.28
CA PRO A 4 0.33 -20.19 -4.47
C PRO A 4 1.31 -19.06 -4.81
N ARG A 5 1.15 -18.45 -5.99
CA ARG A 5 2.02 -17.36 -6.41
C ARG A 5 1.70 -16.13 -5.57
N SER A 6 2.72 -15.54 -4.98
CA SER A 6 2.62 -14.26 -4.31
C SER A 6 2.13 -13.16 -5.27
N ALA A 7 1.40 -12.18 -4.72
CA ALA A 7 0.83 -11.07 -5.46
C ALA A 7 1.89 -10.37 -6.34
N PRO A 8 1.52 -9.90 -7.55
CA PRO A 8 2.47 -9.23 -8.44
C PRO A 8 3.03 -7.96 -7.80
N THR A 9 4.29 -7.65 -8.11
CA THR A 9 4.87 -6.36 -7.74
C THR A 9 4.25 -5.25 -8.59
N VAL A 10 4.23 -4.03 -8.06
CA VAL A 10 3.80 -2.86 -8.83
C VAL A 10 4.64 -2.69 -10.10
N GLY A 11 5.94 -3.01 -10.05
CA GLY A 11 6.80 -3.02 -11.23
C GLY A 11 6.29 -3.96 -12.33
N GLN A 12 5.82 -5.17 -11.96
CA GLN A 12 5.22 -6.10 -12.91
C GLN A 12 3.92 -5.56 -13.50
N VAL A 13 3.07 -4.93 -12.68
CA VAL A 13 1.82 -4.30 -13.12
C VAL A 13 2.09 -3.18 -14.13
N VAL A 14 3.02 -2.26 -13.79
CA VAL A 14 3.41 -1.13 -14.65
C VAL A 14 3.96 -1.64 -15.99
N LEU A 15 4.92 -2.56 -15.96
CA LEU A 15 5.55 -3.05 -17.19
C LEU A 15 4.61 -3.92 -18.01
N GLY A 16 3.73 -4.72 -17.38
CA GLY A 16 2.66 -5.43 -18.06
C GLY A 16 1.73 -4.47 -18.81
N LYS A 17 1.34 -3.37 -18.16
CA LYS A 17 0.53 -2.32 -18.77
C LYS A 17 1.26 -1.60 -19.92
N ARG A 18 2.54 -1.27 -19.74
CA ARG A 18 3.38 -0.72 -20.83
C ARG A 18 3.46 -1.65 -22.03
N LEU A 19 3.65 -2.95 -21.82
CA LEU A 19 3.63 -3.93 -22.92
C LEU A 19 2.29 -3.94 -23.65
N GLN A 20 1.18 -3.87 -22.92
CA GLN A 20 -0.15 -3.76 -23.51
C GLN A 20 -0.26 -2.50 -24.39
N ASP A 21 0.13 -1.34 -23.86
CA ASP A 21 0.01 -0.06 -24.55
C ASP A 21 0.90 0.00 -25.79
N LEU A 22 2.12 -0.57 -25.71
CA LEU A 22 3.02 -0.71 -26.86
C LEU A 22 2.41 -1.61 -27.95
N ARG A 23 1.78 -2.72 -27.57
CA ARG A 23 1.10 -3.62 -28.51
C ARG A 23 -0.05 -2.90 -29.22
N GLU A 24 -0.87 -2.18 -28.46
CA GLU A 24 -2.04 -1.47 -28.97
C GLU A 24 -1.64 -0.30 -29.88
N ARG A 25 -0.54 0.39 -29.55
CA ARG A 25 0.03 1.47 -30.38
C ARG A 25 0.41 1.01 -31.79
N VAL A 26 0.89 -0.23 -31.95
CA VAL A 26 1.20 -0.82 -33.26
C VAL A 26 0.02 -1.60 -33.88
N GLY A 27 -1.16 -1.54 -33.25
CA GLY A 27 -2.40 -2.15 -33.76
C GLY A 27 -2.42 -3.68 -33.72
N LEU A 28 -1.54 -4.33 -32.95
CA LEU A 28 -1.51 -5.78 -32.88
C LEU A 28 -2.54 -6.33 -31.89
N SER A 29 -3.26 -7.38 -32.27
CA SER A 29 -4.11 -8.14 -31.35
C SER A 29 -3.28 -9.05 -30.44
N ARG A 30 -3.86 -9.49 -29.33
CA ARG A 30 -3.23 -10.50 -28.45
C ARG A 30 -2.92 -11.80 -29.20
N ASP A 31 -3.77 -12.19 -30.14
CA ASP A 31 -3.54 -13.39 -30.96
C ASP A 31 -2.33 -13.24 -31.88
N GLN A 32 -2.16 -12.05 -32.48
CA GLN A 32 -0.99 -11.76 -33.31
C GLN A 32 0.29 -11.73 -32.48
N ALA A 33 0.28 -11.09 -31.30
CA ALA A 33 1.40 -11.12 -30.36
C ALA A 33 1.72 -12.55 -29.88
N ALA A 34 0.70 -13.37 -29.64
CA ALA A 34 0.89 -14.76 -29.24
C ALA A 34 1.55 -15.61 -30.32
N LYS A 35 1.28 -15.34 -31.61
CA LYS A 35 1.95 -15.98 -32.74
C LYS A 35 3.45 -15.65 -32.78
N VAL A 36 3.86 -14.42 -32.45
CA VAL A 36 5.27 -14.03 -32.35
C VAL A 36 6.01 -14.93 -31.36
N LEU A 37 5.38 -15.21 -30.22
CA LEU A 37 5.97 -16.03 -29.15
C LEU A 37 5.71 -17.55 -29.31
N ARG A 38 4.85 -17.96 -30.27
CA ARG A 38 4.35 -19.34 -30.41
C ARG A 38 3.68 -19.89 -29.14
N VAL A 39 2.86 -19.06 -28.48
CA VAL A 39 2.13 -19.41 -27.26
C VAL A 39 0.62 -19.23 -27.44
N ALA A 40 -0.16 -19.68 -26.45
CA ALA A 40 -1.59 -19.39 -26.41
C ALA A 40 -1.84 -17.89 -26.12
N PRO A 41 -2.89 -17.25 -26.71
CA PRO A 41 -3.24 -15.84 -26.46
C PRO A 41 -3.44 -15.49 -24.98
N ALA A 42 -3.90 -16.44 -24.17
CA ALA A 42 -4.01 -16.30 -22.72
C ALA A 42 -2.66 -15.95 -22.05
N THR A 43 -1.52 -16.37 -22.62
CA THR A 43 -0.19 -16.02 -22.11
C THR A 43 0.11 -14.55 -22.27
N ILE A 44 -0.27 -13.94 -23.40
CA ILE A 44 -0.12 -12.50 -23.64
C ILE A 44 -0.97 -11.73 -22.64
N ARG A 45 -2.25 -12.12 -22.47
CA ARG A 45 -3.13 -11.52 -21.44
C ARG A 45 -2.46 -11.57 -20.07
N ARG A 46 -1.97 -12.75 -19.65
CA ARG A 46 -1.37 -12.96 -18.33
C ARG A 46 -0.09 -12.14 -18.11
N LEU A 47 0.71 -11.91 -19.16
CA LEU A 47 1.87 -11.02 -19.09
C LEU A 47 1.42 -9.56 -18.91
N GLU A 48 0.45 -9.12 -19.73
CA GLU A 48 -0.07 -7.75 -19.68
C GLU A 48 -0.79 -7.42 -18.37
N THR A 49 -1.45 -8.41 -17.77
CA THR A 49 -2.15 -8.25 -16.48
C THR A 49 -1.30 -8.63 -15.27
N ALA A 50 0.01 -8.85 -15.44
CA ALA A 50 0.94 -9.24 -14.38
C ALA A 50 0.51 -10.51 -13.59
N GLU A 51 -0.29 -11.38 -14.20
CA GLU A 51 -0.68 -12.68 -13.64
C GLU A 51 0.49 -13.70 -13.68
N VAL A 52 1.53 -13.43 -14.46
CA VAL A 52 2.78 -14.18 -14.51
C VAL A 52 3.98 -13.23 -14.53
N ALA A 53 5.14 -13.74 -14.11
CA ALA A 53 6.40 -13.01 -14.24
C ALA A 53 6.70 -12.65 -15.71
N LEU A 54 7.35 -11.50 -15.90
CA LEU A 54 7.75 -10.99 -17.21
C LEU A 54 8.94 -11.79 -17.71
N LYS A 55 8.70 -12.90 -18.42
CA LYS A 55 9.77 -13.72 -18.99
C LYS A 55 10.61 -12.88 -19.95
N ILE A 56 11.88 -12.66 -19.63
CA ILE A 56 12.76 -11.74 -20.39
C ILE A 56 12.82 -12.08 -21.88
N ALA A 57 12.95 -13.36 -22.22
CA ALA A 57 12.93 -13.80 -23.63
C ALA A 57 11.62 -13.44 -24.36
N TYR A 58 10.48 -13.48 -23.66
CA TYR A 58 9.19 -13.08 -24.25
C TYR A 58 9.12 -11.57 -24.40
N VAL A 59 9.57 -10.82 -23.39
CA VAL A 59 9.62 -9.36 -23.41
C VAL A 59 10.46 -8.87 -24.59
N GLN A 60 11.68 -9.39 -24.78
CA GLN A 60 12.56 -9.02 -25.90
C GLN A 60 11.92 -9.27 -27.27
N LEU A 61 11.30 -10.44 -27.47
CA LEU A 61 10.63 -10.78 -28.73
C LEU A 61 9.41 -9.88 -29.00
N LEU A 62 8.63 -9.56 -27.98
CA LEU A 62 7.49 -8.66 -28.10
C LEU A 62 7.93 -7.23 -28.41
N LEU A 63 8.93 -6.69 -27.69
CA LEU A 63 9.46 -5.33 -27.92
C LEU A 63 9.97 -5.18 -29.36
N LYS A 64 10.71 -6.19 -29.86
CA LYS A 64 11.13 -6.23 -31.25
C LYS A 64 9.94 -6.24 -32.23
N ALA A 65 8.92 -7.05 -31.95
CA ALA A 65 7.71 -7.09 -32.77
C ALA A 65 6.88 -5.80 -32.71
N TYR A 66 7.00 -5.03 -31.62
CA TYR A 66 6.37 -3.73 -31.44
C TYR A 66 7.20 -2.56 -31.99
N GLY A 67 8.32 -2.85 -32.66
CA GLY A 67 9.16 -1.84 -33.32
C GLY A 67 9.90 -0.92 -32.35
N ILE A 68 10.20 -1.40 -31.14
CA ILE A 68 11.01 -0.67 -30.16
C ILE A 68 12.48 -0.77 -30.55
N SER A 69 13.23 0.33 -30.40
CA SER A 69 14.67 0.36 -30.63
C SER A 69 15.42 -0.59 -29.70
N GLU A 70 16.62 -1.04 -30.08
CA GLU A 70 17.42 -1.93 -29.23
C GLU A 70 17.76 -1.26 -27.90
N GLU A 71 18.10 0.03 -27.92
CA GLU A 71 18.43 0.80 -26.72
C GLU A 71 17.25 0.91 -25.74
N GLU A 72 16.05 1.20 -26.24
CA GLU A 72 14.83 1.25 -25.42
C GLU A 72 14.42 -0.14 -24.93
N ALA A 73 14.64 -1.17 -25.74
CA ALA A 73 14.33 -2.55 -25.38
C ALA A 73 15.23 -3.05 -24.25
N ASP A 74 16.53 -2.75 -24.30
CA ASP A 74 17.49 -3.08 -23.24
C ASP A 74 17.12 -2.40 -21.93
N ALA A 75 16.76 -1.10 -21.97
CA ALA A 75 16.28 -0.39 -20.79
C ALA A 75 15.00 -1.03 -20.22
N PHE A 76 14.06 -1.45 -21.07
CA PHE A 76 12.84 -2.15 -20.63
C PHE A 76 13.16 -3.50 -19.98
N VAL A 77 14.10 -4.25 -20.55
CA VAL A 77 14.53 -5.55 -20.01
C VAL A 77 15.13 -5.40 -18.62
N VAL A 78 16.00 -4.41 -18.40
CA VAL A 78 16.56 -4.12 -17.06
C VAL A 78 15.44 -3.85 -16.05
N LEU A 79 14.43 -3.06 -16.43
CA LEU A 79 13.27 -2.81 -15.58
C LEU A 79 12.46 -4.09 -15.32
N ALA A 80 12.29 -4.95 -16.32
CA ALA A 80 11.56 -6.21 -16.18
C ALA A 80 12.29 -7.21 -15.28
N GLU A 81 13.62 -7.25 -15.33
CA GLU A 81 14.46 -8.04 -14.43
C GLU A 81 14.30 -7.56 -12.99
N GLU A 82 14.37 -6.24 -12.76
CA GLU A 82 14.15 -5.65 -11.43
C GLU A 82 12.74 -5.94 -10.91
N ALA A 83 11.71 -5.76 -11.75
CA ALA A 83 10.31 -5.99 -11.38
C ALA A 83 10.01 -7.46 -11.03
N ASN A 84 10.75 -8.41 -11.63
CA ASN A 84 10.63 -9.83 -11.33
C ASN A 84 11.31 -10.25 -10.03
N LYS A 85 12.17 -9.40 -9.44
CA LYS A 85 12.77 -9.71 -8.15
C LYS A 85 11.65 -9.79 -7.09
N PRO A 86 11.67 -10.81 -6.22
CA PRO A 86 10.73 -10.89 -5.11
C PRO A 86 10.84 -9.62 -4.25
N GLY A 87 9.70 -9.00 -3.91
CA GLY A 87 9.68 -7.91 -2.94
C GLY A 87 10.26 -8.36 -1.60
N TRP A 88 10.88 -7.44 -0.85
CA TRP A 88 11.55 -7.75 0.42
C TRP A 88 10.63 -8.45 1.43
N TRP A 89 9.31 -8.16 1.37
CA TRP A 89 8.29 -8.72 2.25
C TRP A 89 7.99 -10.22 1.99
N GLN A 90 8.46 -10.77 0.87
CA GLN A 90 8.26 -12.19 0.52
C GLN A 90 8.90 -13.15 1.54
N ARG A 91 9.90 -12.69 2.29
CA ARG A 91 10.47 -13.46 3.42
C ARG A 91 9.49 -13.65 4.59
N PHE A 92 8.37 -12.92 4.58
CA PHE A 92 7.28 -13.00 5.56
C PHE A 92 6.02 -13.68 4.96
N HIS A 93 6.11 -14.38 3.82
CA HIS A 93 4.95 -15.02 3.16
C HIS A 93 4.20 -16.03 4.04
N ASP A 94 4.86 -16.58 5.06
CA ASP A 94 4.30 -17.53 6.02
C ASP A 94 3.36 -16.87 7.05
N VAL A 95 3.53 -15.56 7.28
CA VAL A 95 2.71 -14.78 8.22
C VAL A 95 1.88 -13.71 7.51
N LEU A 96 2.22 -13.34 6.28
CA LEU A 96 1.48 -12.37 5.48
C LEU A 96 0.26 -13.01 4.81
N PRO A 97 -0.96 -12.54 5.10
CA PRO A 97 -2.09 -12.91 4.27
C PRO A 97 -1.86 -12.49 2.82
N ASP A 98 -2.25 -13.34 1.86
CA ASP A 98 -2.06 -13.07 0.42
C ASP A 98 -2.62 -11.71 -0.01
N TRP A 99 -3.79 -11.33 0.54
CA TRP A 99 -4.44 -10.05 0.27
C TRP A 99 -3.64 -8.84 0.78
N PHE A 100 -2.73 -9.01 1.74
CA PHE A 100 -1.88 -7.94 2.28
C PHE A 100 -0.54 -7.81 1.56
N SER A 101 -0.08 -8.85 0.85
CA SER A 101 1.16 -8.77 0.05
C SER A 101 1.08 -7.69 -1.04
N MET A 102 -0.09 -7.56 -1.68
CA MET A 102 -0.36 -6.49 -2.65
C MET A 102 -0.31 -5.10 -1.99
N TYR A 103 -0.85 -4.96 -0.77
CA TYR A 103 -0.82 -3.70 -0.02
C TYR A 103 0.61 -3.21 0.15
N VAL A 104 1.53 -4.07 0.62
CA VAL A 104 2.94 -3.69 0.85
C VAL A 104 3.61 -3.28 -0.46
N SER A 105 3.29 -3.93 -1.57
CA SER A 105 3.80 -3.52 -2.88
C SER A 105 3.29 -2.14 -3.32
N LEU A 106 2.00 -1.85 -3.11
CA LEU A 106 1.40 -0.56 -3.47
C LEU A 106 1.91 0.55 -2.55
N GLU A 107 2.04 0.27 -1.25
CA GLU A 107 2.60 1.17 -0.24
C GLU A 107 4.02 1.61 -0.63
N GLY A 108 4.87 0.67 -1.07
CA GLY A 108 6.24 0.96 -1.48
C GLY A 108 6.37 1.74 -2.80
N ALA A 109 5.35 1.71 -3.66
CA ALA A 109 5.36 2.38 -4.97
C ALA A 109 4.57 3.71 -4.99
N ALA A 110 3.76 3.97 -3.97
CA ALA A 110 2.96 5.18 -3.87
C ALA A 110 3.86 6.43 -3.72
N SER A 111 3.40 7.53 -4.31
CA SER A 111 3.96 8.87 -4.09
C SER A 111 3.20 9.65 -3.01
N LEU A 112 1.93 9.28 -2.78
CA LEU A 112 1.07 9.79 -1.73
C LEU A 112 0.21 8.66 -1.18
N LEU A 113 0.20 8.54 0.14
CA LEU A 113 -0.70 7.70 0.92
C LEU A 113 -1.64 8.62 1.70
N ARG A 114 -2.95 8.49 1.49
CA ARG A 114 -3.96 9.14 2.35
C ARG A 114 -4.77 8.07 3.05
N MET A 115 -4.93 8.16 4.36
CA MET A 115 -5.63 7.12 5.11
C MET A 115 -6.55 7.71 6.17
N TYR A 116 -7.67 7.03 6.37
CA TYR A 116 -8.54 7.23 7.51
C TYR A 116 -8.46 6.02 8.43
N GLU A 117 -8.11 6.26 9.68
CA GLU A 117 -7.98 5.22 10.70
C GLU A 117 -8.85 5.53 11.93
N PRO A 118 -9.97 4.82 12.12
CA PRO A 118 -10.82 4.98 13.29
C PRO A 118 -10.42 4.11 14.50
N HIS A 119 -9.57 3.11 14.32
CA HIS A 119 -9.44 2.05 15.32
C HIS A 119 -8.08 2.07 16.04
N PHE A 120 -7.01 2.26 15.28
CA PHE A 120 -5.64 2.18 15.78
C PHE A 120 -4.75 3.21 15.10
N VAL A 121 -3.61 3.52 15.71
CA VAL A 121 -2.55 4.27 15.03
C VAL A 121 -2.13 3.49 13.78
N PRO A 122 -2.01 4.12 12.59
CA PRO A 122 -1.63 3.41 11.38
C PRO A 122 -0.29 2.70 11.52
N GLY A 123 -0.14 1.53 10.90
CA GLY A 123 1.04 0.67 11.05
C GLY A 123 2.38 1.36 10.74
N LEU A 124 2.39 2.34 9.84
CA LEU A 124 3.57 3.14 9.51
C LEU A 124 4.04 4.09 10.63
N LEU A 125 3.19 4.34 11.62
CA LEU A 125 3.42 5.26 12.73
C LEU A 125 3.41 4.57 14.11
N GLN A 126 3.28 3.25 14.15
CA GLN A 126 3.23 2.48 15.40
C GLN A 126 4.62 2.34 16.04
N THR A 127 4.67 2.30 17.36
CA THR A 127 5.83 1.75 18.09
C THR A 127 5.78 0.22 18.07
N GLU A 128 6.91 -0.41 18.36
CA GLU A 128 7.01 -1.87 18.39
C GLU A 128 6.04 -2.48 19.43
N ASP A 129 6.00 -1.92 20.64
CA ASP A 129 5.12 -2.40 21.71
C ASP A 129 3.63 -2.19 21.39
N TYR A 130 3.28 -1.06 20.77
CA TYR A 130 1.91 -0.83 20.33
C TYR A 130 1.51 -1.84 19.26
N ALA A 131 2.36 -2.06 18.26
CA ALA A 131 2.15 -3.04 17.20
C ALA A 131 1.97 -4.46 17.77
N ARG A 132 2.81 -4.84 18.73
CA ARG A 132 2.73 -6.11 19.45
C ARG A 132 1.42 -6.25 20.21
N SER A 133 0.98 -5.21 20.92
CA SER A 133 -0.29 -5.21 21.64
C SER A 133 -1.49 -5.39 20.69
N VAL A 134 -1.54 -4.64 19.59
CA VAL A 134 -2.61 -4.79 18.57
C VAL A 134 -2.63 -6.20 18.01
N MET A 135 -1.47 -6.74 17.63
CA MET A 135 -1.36 -8.07 17.03
C MET A 135 -1.76 -9.18 18.01
N ARG A 136 -1.37 -9.08 19.28
CA ARG A 136 -1.78 -10.05 20.32
C ARG A 136 -3.29 -10.11 20.51
N THR A 137 -3.97 -8.95 20.51
CA THR A 137 -5.42 -8.90 20.69
C THR A 137 -6.17 -9.32 19.42
N GLY A 138 -5.68 -8.96 18.25
CA GLY A 138 -6.30 -9.28 16.95
C GLY A 138 -6.11 -10.73 16.48
N ALA A 139 -5.19 -11.49 17.09
CA ALA A 139 -4.83 -12.85 16.75
C ALA A 139 -5.91 -13.90 17.14
N VAL A 140 -7.15 -13.68 16.72
CA VAL A 140 -8.29 -14.57 16.96
C VAL A 140 -8.05 -15.88 16.21
N GLY A 141 -7.74 -16.95 16.94
CA GLY A 141 -7.55 -18.29 16.40
C GLY A 141 -6.17 -18.57 15.78
N GLN A 142 -5.20 -17.67 15.89
CA GLN A 142 -3.84 -17.83 15.35
C GLN A 142 -2.80 -17.49 16.43
N THR A 143 -2.29 -18.49 17.14
CA THR A 143 -1.78 -18.30 18.52
C THR A 143 -0.34 -18.78 18.74
N ARG A 144 0.57 -18.62 17.77
CA ARG A 144 2.00 -18.81 18.06
C ARG A 144 2.65 -17.46 18.35
N PRO A 145 3.28 -17.28 19.53
CA PRO A 145 4.02 -16.06 19.85
C PRO A 145 5.07 -15.67 18.79
N GLU A 146 5.69 -16.66 18.17
CA GLU A 146 6.67 -16.47 17.09
C GLU A 146 6.06 -15.78 15.86
N ASP A 147 4.80 -16.09 15.51
CA ASP A 147 4.12 -15.47 14.38
C ASP A 147 3.85 -13.98 14.68
N ILE A 148 3.49 -13.64 15.92
CA ILE A 148 3.28 -12.25 16.34
C ILE A 148 4.57 -11.43 16.19
N GLU A 149 5.70 -11.95 16.67
CA GLU A 149 6.97 -11.22 16.55
C GLU A 149 7.41 -11.06 15.08
N ARG A 150 7.11 -12.04 14.22
CA ARG A 150 7.31 -11.90 12.75
C ARG A 150 6.43 -10.80 12.15
N HIS A 151 5.15 -10.71 12.55
CA HIS A 151 4.26 -9.63 12.11
C HIS A 151 4.72 -8.25 12.60
N VAL A 152 5.24 -8.17 13.83
CA VAL A 152 5.81 -6.95 14.40
C VAL A 152 7.05 -6.54 13.60
N ALA A 153 7.97 -7.47 13.35
CA ALA A 153 9.17 -7.23 12.55
C ALA A 153 8.85 -6.72 11.14
N LEU A 154 7.90 -7.36 10.45
CA LEU A 154 7.38 -6.89 9.16
C LEU A 154 6.87 -5.44 9.27
N ARG A 155 6.06 -5.14 10.29
CA ARG A 155 5.51 -3.79 10.47
C ARG A 155 6.59 -2.75 10.71
N MET A 156 7.58 -3.05 11.54
CA MET A 156 8.69 -2.13 11.81
C MET A 156 9.54 -1.90 10.55
N GLU A 157 9.77 -2.94 9.75
CA GLU A 157 10.52 -2.80 8.50
C GLU A 157 9.78 -1.94 7.46
N ARG A 158 8.45 -2.03 7.39
CA ARG A 158 7.62 -1.15 6.54
C ARG A 158 7.83 0.32 6.84
N GLN A 159 8.11 0.70 8.09
CA GLN A 159 8.27 2.11 8.47
C GLN A 159 9.49 2.78 7.85
N SER A 160 10.50 2.00 7.44
CA SER A 160 11.68 2.54 6.72
C SER A 160 11.29 3.34 5.48
N LEU A 161 10.13 3.02 4.89
CA LEU A 161 9.50 3.74 3.78
C LEU A 161 9.41 5.25 4.01
N LEU A 162 9.13 5.71 5.24
CA LEU A 162 8.94 7.14 5.51
C LEU A 162 10.26 7.93 5.58
N THR A 163 11.41 7.25 5.59
CA THR A 163 12.74 7.85 5.79
C THR A 163 13.66 7.75 4.58
N ARG A 164 13.25 7.04 3.52
CA ARG A 164 14.04 6.89 2.30
C ARG A 164 14.05 8.19 1.45
N PRO A 165 15.02 8.38 0.54
CA PRO A 165 15.10 9.60 -0.28
C PRO A 165 13.84 9.91 -1.11
N ASP A 166 13.17 8.88 -1.62
CA ASP A 166 11.93 8.92 -2.38
C ASP A 166 10.71 8.51 -1.51
N ALA A 167 10.70 8.90 -0.24
CA ALA A 167 9.61 8.59 0.68
C ALA A 167 8.28 9.17 0.17
N PRO A 168 7.16 8.43 0.27
CA PRO A 168 5.86 8.98 -0.04
C PRO A 168 5.50 10.11 0.92
N ARG A 169 4.62 10.99 0.45
CA ARG A 169 3.84 11.81 1.38
C ARG A 169 2.82 10.93 2.08
N LEU A 170 2.74 11.00 3.40
CA LEU A 170 1.77 10.31 4.21
C LEU A 170 0.81 11.33 4.82
N TRP A 171 -0.48 11.16 4.60
CA TRP A 171 -1.53 11.97 5.23
C TRP A 171 -2.53 11.08 5.94
N VAL A 172 -2.55 11.16 7.26
CA VAL A 172 -3.42 10.39 8.13
C VAL A 172 -4.48 11.31 8.75
N VAL A 173 -5.74 10.93 8.61
CA VAL A 173 -6.82 11.40 9.49
C VAL A 173 -7.13 10.27 10.45
N MET A 174 -6.86 10.48 11.75
CA MET A 174 -7.22 9.51 12.80
C MET A 174 -8.45 10.00 13.54
N ASP A 175 -9.36 9.09 13.87
CA ASP A 175 -10.44 9.41 14.80
C ASP A 175 -9.89 9.59 16.22
N GLU A 176 -10.49 10.50 17.00
CA GLU A 176 -10.11 10.72 18.41
C GLU A 176 -10.18 9.43 19.26
N THR A 177 -11.05 8.47 18.89
CA THR A 177 -11.11 7.14 19.53
C THR A 177 -9.76 6.41 19.52
N VAL A 178 -8.89 6.63 18.52
CA VAL A 178 -7.56 6.02 18.44
C VAL A 178 -6.68 6.39 19.64
N LEU A 179 -6.85 7.61 20.16
CA LEU A 179 -6.09 8.09 21.32
C LEU A 179 -6.76 7.69 22.65
N ARG A 180 -8.08 7.47 22.62
CA ARG A 180 -8.90 7.19 23.81
C ARG A 180 -9.03 5.70 24.13
N ARG A 181 -8.92 4.82 23.13
CA ARG A 181 -9.00 3.37 23.33
C ARG A 181 -7.64 2.83 23.77
N PRO A 182 -7.50 2.31 25.01
CA PRO A 182 -6.21 1.84 25.48
C PRO A 182 -5.69 0.66 24.65
N VAL A 183 -4.43 0.74 24.23
CA VAL A 183 -3.69 -0.34 23.59
C VAL A 183 -2.45 -0.62 24.42
N GLY A 184 -2.39 -1.81 25.01
CA GLY A 184 -1.32 -2.17 25.93
C GLY A 184 -1.40 -1.41 27.25
N ALA A 185 -0.25 -1.18 27.88
CA ALA A 185 -0.14 -0.47 29.15
C ALA A 185 -0.07 1.07 28.92
N PRO A 186 -0.28 1.90 29.96
CA PRO A 186 -0.14 3.36 29.85
C PRO A 186 1.20 3.81 29.26
N GLU A 187 2.28 3.10 29.56
CA GLU A 187 3.62 3.37 29.04
C GLU A 187 3.70 3.13 27.51
N THR A 188 3.02 2.09 27.01
CA THR A 188 2.90 1.81 25.57
C THR A 188 2.19 2.95 24.86
N MET A 189 1.08 3.42 25.42
CA MET A 189 0.33 4.55 24.87
C MET A 189 1.15 5.84 24.92
N ARG A 190 1.89 6.11 26.01
CA ARG A 190 2.75 7.29 26.12
C ARG A 190 3.83 7.29 25.05
N ALA A 191 4.54 6.17 24.88
CA ALA A 191 5.56 6.01 23.85
C ALA A 191 4.95 6.15 22.43
N GLN A 192 3.73 5.62 22.22
CA GLN A 192 3.03 5.77 20.97
C GLN A 192 2.68 7.23 20.65
N ILE A 193 2.25 8.00 21.64
CA ILE A 193 1.96 9.43 21.45
C ILE A 193 3.26 10.22 21.19
N ASP A 194 4.36 9.87 21.85
CA ASP A 194 5.68 10.44 21.55
C ASP A 194 6.09 10.20 20.09
N LYS A 195 5.91 8.97 19.60
CA LYS A 195 6.15 8.63 18.18
C LYS A 195 5.28 9.44 17.21
N LEU A 196 4.01 9.68 17.55
CA LEU A 196 3.12 10.52 16.75
C LEU A 196 3.58 11.99 16.73
N LEU A 197 4.03 12.52 17.86
CA LEU A 197 4.58 13.87 17.95
C LEU A 197 5.85 14.01 17.09
N GLU A 198 6.74 13.01 17.11
CA GLU A 198 7.90 12.94 16.20
C GLU A 198 7.46 12.92 14.73
N ALA A 199 6.47 12.10 14.38
CA ALA A 199 5.95 12.01 13.02
C ALA A 199 5.39 13.35 12.53
N THR A 200 4.73 14.13 13.41
CA THR A 200 4.22 15.48 13.06
C THR A 200 5.31 16.52 12.81
N ALA A 201 6.58 16.18 13.04
CA ALA A 201 7.74 17.00 12.71
C ALA A 201 8.38 16.61 11.36
N MET A 202 8.00 15.48 10.77
CA MET A 202 8.53 15.04 9.48
C MET A 202 7.93 15.86 8.32
N PRO A 203 8.72 16.25 7.32
CA PRO A 203 8.24 17.11 6.22
C PRO A 203 7.26 16.42 5.28
N ASN A 204 7.30 15.08 5.21
CA ASN A 204 6.46 14.26 4.34
C ASN A 204 5.26 13.65 5.08
N VAL A 205 5.05 13.93 6.37
CA VAL A 205 3.97 13.32 7.17
C VAL A 205 3.01 14.40 7.70
N THR A 206 1.73 14.21 7.43
CA THR A 206 0.63 14.98 8.01
C THR A 206 -0.24 14.06 8.84
N VAL A 207 -0.39 14.37 10.13
CA VAL A 207 -1.33 13.68 11.03
C VAL A 207 -2.38 14.70 11.45
N GLN A 208 -3.65 14.34 11.29
CA GLN A 208 -4.79 15.12 11.76
C GLN A 208 -5.69 14.24 12.63
N ILE A 209 -6.40 14.87 13.57
CA ILE A 209 -7.34 14.19 14.47
C ILE A 209 -8.76 14.66 14.13
N ALA A 210 -9.67 13.73 13.83
CA ALA A 210 -11.10 13.99 13.77
C ALA A 210 -11.64 13.99 15.21
N GLU A 211 -11.87 15.19 15.77
CA GLU A 211 -12.35 15.38 17.14
C GLU A 211 -13.85 15.10 17.26
N PHE A 212 -14.30 14.52 18.38
CA PHE A 212 -15.72 14.28 18.63
C PHE A 212 -16.56 15.55 18.60
N SER A 213 -15.97 16.68 19.01
CA SER A 213 -16.63 17.98 18.98
C SER A 213 -16.95 18.48 17.57
N THR A 214 -16.35 17.91 16.53
CA THR A 214 -16.64 18.25 15.13
C THR A 214 -17.86 17.52 14.56
N GLY A 215 -18.39 16.53 15.30
CA GLY A 215 -19.55 15.75 14.90
C GLY A 215 -19.22 14.66 13.88
N HIS A 216 -20.26 14.16 13.20
CA HIS A 216 -20.10 13.09 12.20
C HIS A 216 -19.42 13.60 10.92
N HIS A 217 -18.63 12.72 10.30
CA HIS A 217 -17.92 12.97 9.04
C HIS A 217 -18.30 11.87 8.01
N PRO A 218 -18.09 12.08 6.70
CA PRO A 218 -18.60 11.16 5.67
C PRO A 218 -17.85 9.81 5.55
N GLY A 219 -16.83 9.57 6.38
CA GLY A 219 -15.99 8.36 6.36
C GLY A 219 -16.46 7.26 7.31
N THR A 220 -17.69 7.30 7.81
CA THR A 220 -18.20 6.35 8.83
C THR A 220 -18.30 4.89 8.35
N TYR A 221 -18.05 4.61 7.08
CA TYR A 221 -18.19 3.28 6.48
C TYR A 221 -17.01 2.33 6.73
N GLY A 222 -15.90 2.82 7.30
CA GLY A 222 -14.76 2.02 7.71
C GLY A 222 -13.41 2.65 7.38
N PRO A 223 -12.30 2.04 7.84
CA PRO A 223 -10.96 2.47 7.45
C PRO A 223 -10.72 2.26 5.96
N PHE A 224 -9.94 3.14 5.37
CA PHE A 224 -9.48 3.00 3.99
C PHE A 224 -8.13 3.68 3.77
N VAL A 225 -7.41 3.22 2.75
CA VAL A 225 -6.14 3.78 2.30
C VAL A 225 -6.23 4.09 0.81
N LEU A 226 -5.97 5.34 0.46
CA LEU A 226 -5.81 5.83 -0.90
C LEU A 226 -4.34 5.83 -1.29
N PHE A 227 -4.02 5.12 -2.36
CA PHE A 227 -2.71 5.12 -3.00
C PHE A 227 -2.77 6.02 -4.23
N ARG A 228 -1.83 6.97 -4.33
CA ARG A 228 -1.59 7.72 -5.56
C ARG A 228 -0.18 7.49 -6.05
N PHE A 229 -0.04 7.23 -7.34
CA PHE A 229 1.23 6.89 -7.96
C PHE A 229 1.73 8.04 -8.81
N ALA A 230 3.05 8.21 -8.89
CA ALA A 230 3.67 9.14 -9.84
C ALA A 230 3.71 8.55 -11.27
N VAL A 231 3.43 7.25 -11.40
CA VAL A 231 3.58 6.46 -12.62
C VAL A 231 2.23 6.42 -13.36
N PRO A 232 2.10 6.95 -14.59
CA PRO A 232 0.81 7.11 -15.28
C PRO A 232 0.05 5.82 -15.55
N GLU A 233 0.76 4.69 -15.62
CA GLU A 233 0.19 3.37 -15.89
C GLU A 233 -0.61 2.81 -14.70
N LEU A 234 -0.47 3.39 -13.51
CA LEU A 234 -1.21 2.99 -12.32
C LEU A 234 -2.34 3.99 -12.05
N PRO A 235 -3.60 3.56 -12.02
CA PRO A 235 -4.66 4.40 -11.51
C PRO A 235 -4.45 4.64 -10.01
N ASP A 236 -5.03 5.73 -9.49
CA ASP A 236 -5.22 5.88 -8.05
C ASP A 236 -6.04 4.68 -7.55
N MET A 237 -5.68 4.12 -6.40
CA MET A 237 -6.33 2.93 -5.85
C MET A 237 -6.82 3.17 -4.42
N VAL A 238 -7.93 2.54 -4.05
CA VAL A 238 -8.44 2.50 -2.68
C VAL A 238 -8.30 1.08 -2.16
N TYR A 239 -7.84 0.94 -0.93
CA TYR A 239 -7.86 -0.30 -0.17
C TYR A 239 -8.80 -0.15 1.02
N SER A 240 -9.61 -1.18 1.24
CA SER A 240 -10.36 -1.34 2.49
C SER A 240 -10.32 -2.81 2.91
N GLU A 241 -10.06 -3.04 4.20
CA GLU A 241 -10.02 -4.38 4.78
C GLU A 241 -11.26 -4.67 5.63
N TYR A 242 -11.56 -5.95 5.73
CA TYR A 242 -12.58 -6.52 6.60
C TYR A 242 -11.98 -7.74 7.28
N LEU A 243 -12.69 -8.31 8.26
CA LEU A 243 -12.16 -9.33 9.16
C LEU A 243 -11.42 -10.50 8.46
N THR A 244 -11.87 -10.91 7.27
CA THR A 244 -11.35 -12.10 6.58
C THR A 244 -10.67 -11.78 5.24
N GLY A 245 -10.46 -10.51 4.90
CA GLY A 245 -9.85 -10.15 3.62
C GLY A 245 -9.82 -8.65 3.36
N ALA A 246 -9.61 -8.29 2.10
CA ALA A 246 -9.61 -6.91 1.67
C ALA A 246 -10.09 -6.75 0.24
N VAL A 247 -10.49 -5.53 -0.10
CA VAL A 247 -10.90 -5.12 -1.45
C VAL A 247 -10.00 -3.99 -1.92
N TYR A 248 -9.64 -4.03 -3.19
CA TYR A 248 -8.93 -2.97 -3.90
C TYR A 248 -9.86 -2.41 -4.98
N PHE A 249 -10.10 -1.10 -4.95
CA PHE A 249 -10.88 -0.38 -5.95
C PHE A 249 -9.95 0.48 -6.80
N ASP A 250 -10.08 0.38 -8.12
CA ASP A 250 -9.32 1.18 -9.10
C ASP A 250 -10.24 1.86 -10.14
N ALA A 251 -11.55 1.62 -10.08
CA ALA A 251 -12.50 2.26 -10.97
C ALA A 251 -12.65 3.74 -10.62
N ARG A 252 -12.54 4.60 -11.63
CA ARG A 252 -12.58 6.07 -11.46
C ARG A 252 -13.75 6.58 -10.61
N PRO A 253 -15.01 6.13 -10.78
CA PRO A 253 -16.12 6.62 -9.97
C PRO A 253 -16.02 6.24 -8.49
N GLU A 254 -15.52 5.03 -8.20
CA GLU A 254 -15.32 4.56 -6.83
C GLU A 254 -14.22 5.37 -6.15
N VAL A 255 -13.05 5.46 -6.78
CA VAL A 255 -11.89 6.21 -6.27
C VAL A 255 -12.22 7.69 -6.08
N ALA A 256 -12.96 8.30 -7.01
CA ALA A 256 -13.40 9.69 -6.90
C ALA A 256 -14.27 9.93 -5.65
N SER A 257 -15.14 8.98 -5.31
CA SER A 257 -15.99 9.06 -4.13
C SER A 257 -15.16 9.04 -2.84
N TYR A 258 -14.17 8.14 -2.75
CA TYR A 258 -13.26 8.10 -1.60
C TYR A 258 -12.38 9.34 -1.47
N LEU A 259 -11.93 9.92 -2.59
CA LEU A 259 -11.18 11.19 -2.59
C LEU A 259 -12.03 12.33 -2.03
N GLU A 260 -13.29 12.46 -2.46
CA GLU A 260 -14.22 13.48 -1.94
C GLU A 260 -14.48 13.31 -0.44
N VAL A 261 -14.68 12.07 0.02
CA VAL A 261 -14.82 11.76 1.45
C VAL A 261 -13.57 12.18 2.22
N MET A 262 -12.38 11.80 1.74
CA MET A 262 -11.12 12.12 2.40
C MET A 262 -10.86 13.64 2.45
N ASP A 263 -11.21 14.39 1.39
CA ASP A 263 -11.08 15.85 1.35
C ASP A 263 -12.00 16.52 2.37
N ARG A 264 -13.25 16.09 2.47
CA ARG A 264 -14.21 16.60 3.46
C ARG A 264 -13.76 16.29 4.89
N MET A 265 -13.25 15.09 5.13
CA MET A 265 -12.73 14.71 6.44
C MET A 265 -11.51 15.53 6.84
N ALA A 266 -10.53 15.66 5.94
CA ALA A 266 -9.32 16.42 6.20
C ALA A 266 -9.60 17.92 6.47
N ALA A 267 -10.62 18.49 5.81
CA ALA A 267 -11.07 19.85 6.03
C ALA A 267 -11.75 20.07 7.40
N GLN A 268 -12.40 19.04 7.95
CA GLN A 268 -13.07 19.08 9.26
C GLN A 268 -12.14 18.69 10.41
N ALA A 269 -11.11 17.88 10.13
CA ALA A 269 -10.16 17.41 11.13
C ALA A 269 -9.30 18.56 11.69
N ALA A 270 -8.73 18.34 12.88
CA ALA A 270 -7.86 19.27 13.56
C ALA A 270 -6.72 19.77 12.65
N THR A 271 -6.39 21.05 12.78
CA THR A 271 -5.20 21.63 12.13
C THR A 271 -3.92 21.01 12.69
N ALA A 272 -2.80 21.13 11.97
CA ALA A 272 -1.51 20.59 12.41
C ALA A 272 -1.11 21.09 13.82
N GLN A 273 -1.40 22.35 14.14
CA GLN A 273 -1.13 22.91 15.47
C GLN A 273 -2.06 22.31 16.53
N ARG A 274 -3.37 22.25 16.24
CA ARG A 274 -4.37 21.67 17.14
C ARG A 274 -4.10 20.18 17.40
N THR A 275 -3.69 19.41 16.38
CA THR A 275 -3.27 18.01 16.54
C THR A 275 -2.13 17.85 17.54
N LYS A 276 -1.10 18.71 17.49
CA LYS A 276 0.01 18.66 18.47
C LYS A 276 -0.47 18.96 19.89
N GLU A 277 -1.43 19.86 20.06
CA GLU A 277 -2.03 20.18 21.36
C GLU A 277 -2.84 19.00 21.90
N ILE A 278 -3.67 18.38 21.07
CA ILE A 278 -4.46 17.18 21.42
C ILE A 278 -3.52 16.06 21.89
N LEU A 279 -2.49 15.74 21.09
CA LEU A 279 -1.53 14.70 21.43
C LEU A 279 -0.82 14.99 22.76
N ARG A 280 -0.36 16.23 22.98
CA ARG A 280 0.26 16.63 24.25
C ARG A 280 -0.71 16.58 25.43
N GLY A 281 -1.99 16.86 25.20
CA GLY A 281 -3.07 16.73 26.19
C GLY A 281 -3.20 15.29 26.64
N PHE A 282 -3.48 14.38 25.71
CA PHE A 282 -3.59 12.94 25.98
C PHE A 282 -2.34 12.37 26.64
N ARG A 283 -1.15 12.79 26.19
CA ARG A 283 0.11 12.36 26.79
C ARG A 283 0.22 12.67 28.28
N LYS A 284 -0.38 13.78 28.75
CA LYS A 284 -0.34 14.18 30.17
C LYS A 284 -1.35 13.41 31.04
N GLU A 285 -2.39 12.86 30.42
CA GLU A 285 -3.46 12.12 31.10
C GLU A 285 -3.09 10.65 31.34
N LEU A 286 -2.21 10.09 30.50
CA LEU A 286 -1.52 8.81 30.73
C LEU A 286 -0.43 8.97 31.78
#